data_AF-A0A934YG21-F1
#
_entry.id   AF-A0A934YG21-F1
#
_cell.length_a   1.000
_cell.length_b   1.000
_cell.length_c   1.000
_cell.angle_alpha   90.00
_cell.angle_beta   90.00
_cell.angle_gamma   90.00
#
_symmetry.space_group_name_H-M   'P 1'
#
loop_
_entity.id
_entity.type
_entity.pdbx_description
1 polymer ?
#
loop_
_entity_poly.entity_id
_entity_poly.type
_entity_poly.pdbx_seq_one_letter_code
_entity_poly.pdbx_strand_id
1 'polypeptide(L)'
;MKYYNSKIVAGTTIVALRTKVEEELKKQGFGVLTEIDLQAIMKKKLDKEYLPHIILGACNPEYADKVLSIEPTISTMLPCNVTLRELSNGDIEIAMIAPSVAMGAVGNAALETAANEVQEKLITVLNNI
;
A
#
# COMPACT_ATOMS: atom_id res chain seq x y z
N MET A 1 0.42 -18.06 1.04
CA MET A 1 1.14 -16.81 0.70
C MET A 1 0.55 -15.67 1.52
N LYS A 2 1.32 -14.63 1.86
CA LYS A 2 0.79 -13.47 2.58
C LYS A 2 0.11 -12.52 1.60
N TYR A 3 -0.96 -11.84 2.02
CA TYR A 3 -1.66 -10.83 1.20
C TYR A 3 -0.92 -9.49 1.11
N TYR A 4 0.30 -9.42 1.66
CA TYR A 4 1.14 -8.22 1.73
C TYR A 4 2.62 -8.59 1.69
N ASN A 5 3.45 -7.62 1.33
CA ASN A 5 4.91 -7.63 1.50
C ASN A 5 5.29 -6.53 2.48
N SER A 6 6.22 -6.78 3.41
CA SER A 6 6.63 -5.78 4.41
C SER A 6 8.14 -5.70 4.64
N LYS A 7 8.57 -4.55 5.15
CA LYS A 7 9.95 -4.25 5.54
C LYS A 7 9.94 -3.41 6.82
N ILE A 8 10.87 -3.71 7.73
CA ILE A 8 11.08 -2.93 8.96
C ILE A 8 12.26 -2.00 8.72
N VAL A 9 12.10 -0.73 9.13
CA VAL A 9 13.11 0.31 9.02
C VAL A 9 13.35 0.92 10.40
N ALA A 10 14.60 0.84 10.87
CA ALA A 10 15.01 1.37 12.16
C ALA A 10 15.56 2.80 12.03
N GLY A 11 15.52 3.56 13.14
CA GLY A 11 16.18 4.86 13.24
C GLY A 11 15.60 5.97 12.37
N THR A 12 14.30 5.90 12.05
CA THR A 12 13.60 6.91 11.25
C THR A 12 12.22 7.23 11.85
N THR A 13 11.53 8.20 11.27
CA THR A 13 10.17 8.62 11.68
C THR A 13 9.17 8.35 10.56
N ILE A 14 7.88 8.21 10.90
CA ILE A 14 6.84 8.01 9.88
C ILE A 14 6.83 9.16 8.88
N VAL A 15 7.05 10.39 9.33
CA VAL A 15 7.07 11.57 8.46
C VAL A 15 8.16 11.46 7.40
N ALA A 16 9.40 11.15 7.80
CA ALA A 16 10.50 11.00 6.87
C ALA A 16 10.28 9.82 5.91
N LEU A 17 9.80 8.69 6.45
CA LEU A 17 9.58 7.48 5.68
C LEU A 17 8.41 7.62 4.69
N ARG A 18 7.35 8.33 5.06
CA ARG A 18 6.20 8.64 4.19
C ARG A 18 6.63 9.42 2.95
N THR A 19 7.48 10.43 3.11
CA THR A 19 8.04 11.18 1.97
C THR A 19 8.87 10.27 1.06
N LYS A 20 9.76 9.45 1.64
CA LYS A 20 10.57 8.49 0.87
C LYS A 20 9.72 7.46 0.11
N VAL A 21 8.68 6.93 0.77
CA VAL A 21 7.73 6.00 0.16
C VAL A 21 7.01 6.64 -1.03
N GLU A 22 6.52 7.87 -0.90
CA GLU A 22 5.88 8.59 -2.00
C GLU A 22 6.83 8.83 -3.18
N GLU A 23 8.09 9.19 -2.92
CA GLU A 23 9.11 9.36 -3.96
C GLU A 23 9.38 8.06 -4.71
N GLU A 24 9.55 6.94 -4.01
CA GLU A 24 9.77 5.63 -4.64
C GLU A 24 8.52 5.13 -5.39
N LEU A 25 7.32 5.35 -4.86
CA LEU A 25 6.06 5.08 -5.56
C LEU A 25 5.99 5.86 -6.88
N LYS A 26 6.35 7.15 -6.86
CA LYS A 26 6.35 8.01 -8.04
C LYS A 26 7.34 7.52 -9.11
N LYS A 27 8.51 7.02 -8.72
CA LYS A 27 9.49 6.41 -9.65
C LYS A 27 8.93 5.18 -10.37
N GLN A 28 7.96 4.48 -9.77
CA GLN A 28 7.26 3.34 -10.36
C GLN A 28 5.94 3.72 -11.05
N GLY A 29 5.64 5.01 -11.19
CA GLY A 29 4.43 5.52 -11.84
C GLY A 29 3.19 5.53 -10.95
N PHE A 30 3.33 5.34 -9.64
CA PHE A 30 2.23 5.45 -8.69
C PHE A 30 2.10 6.88 -8.15
N GLY A 31 0.87 7.35 -7.99
CA GLY A 31 0.54 8.52 -7.17
C GLY A 31 -0.16 8.12 -5.87
N VAL A 32 -0.05 8.95 -4.84
CA VAL A 32 -0.84 8.80 -3.60
C VAL A 32 -2.16 9.55 -3.76
N LEU A 33 -3.28 8.81 -3.80
CA LEU A 33 -4.62 9.39 -3.98
C LEU A 33 -5.28 9.74 -2.66
N THR A 34 -5.00 8.94 -1.63
CA THR A 34 -5.59 9.10 -0.30
C THR A 34 -4.54 8.84 0.76
N GLU A 35 -4.71 9.51 1.90
CA GLU A 35 -3.91 9.29 3.10
C GLU A 35 -4.86 9.31 4.29
N ILE A 36 -4.76 8.27 5.11
CA ILE A 36 -5.61 8.07 6.28
C ILE A 36 -4.68 8.02 7.50
N ASP A 37 -4.83 8.99 8.39
CA ASP A 37 -4.22 8.95 9.71
C ASP A 37 -5.08 8.11 10.66
N LEU A 38 -4.70 6.84 10.82
CA LEU A 38 -5.46 5.89 11.63
C LEU A 38 -5.36 6.23 13.12
N GLN A 39 -4.20 6.71 13.58
CA GLN A 39 -3.99 7.13 14.96
C GLN A 39 -4.96 8.26 15.33
N ALA A 40 -4.98 9.33 14.53
CA ALA A 40 -5.85 10.47 14.76
C ALA A 40 -7.34 10.09 14.70
N ILE A 41 -7.74 9.24 13.76
CA ILE A 41 -9.13 8.77 13.64
C ILE A 41 -9.54 7.96 14.87
N MET A 42 -8.72 7.00 15.29
CA MET A 42 -9.04 6.14 16.44
C MET A 42 -9.11 6.94 17.74
N LYS A 43 -8.21 7.91 17.95
CA LYS A 43 -8.28 8.82 19.08
C LYS A 43 -9.54 9.67 19.05
N LYS A 44 -9.85 10.30 17.90
CA LYS A 44 -11.02 11.19 17.77
C LYS A 44 -12.36 10.47 17.90
N LYS A 45 -12.48 9.26 17.36
CA LYS A 45 -13.76 8.55 17.26
C LYS A 45 -14.02 7.60 18.41
N LEU A 46 -12.98 7.01 18.98
CA LEU A 46 -13.09 5.93 19.96
C LEU A 46 -12.27 6.20 21.24
N ASP A 47 -11.57 7.34 21.34
CA ASP A 47 -10.65 7.67 22.43
C ASP A 47 -9.59 6.60 22.70
N LYS A 48 -9.14 5.92 21.64
CA LYS A 48 -8.10 4.88 21.72
C LYS A 48 -6.74 5.43 21.33
N GLU A 49 -5.75 5.12 22.15
CA GLU A 49 -4.34 5.43 21.88
C GLU A 49 -3.71 4.35 21.00
N TYR A 50 -3.43 4.70 19.75
CA TYR A 50 -2.65 3.88 18.82
C TYR A 50 -1.25 4.49 18.68
N LEU A 51 -0.24 3.65 18.43
CA LEU A 51 1.04 4.13 17.93
C LEU A 51 0.84 4.80 16.55
N PRO A 52 1.77 5.69 16.12
CA PRO A 52 1.71 6.31 14.80
C PRO A 52 1.44 5.28 13.68
N HIS A 53 0.38 5.52 12.90
CA HIS A 53 -0.08 4.59 11.88
C HIS A 53 -0.85 5.33 10.79
N ILE A 54 -0.30 5.30 9.57
CA ILE A 54 -0.95 5.87 8.38
C ILE A 54 -1.17 4.82 7.30
N ILE A 55 -2.20 5.04 6.49
CA ILE A 55 -2.54 4.21 5.32
C ILE A 55 -2.59 5.12 4.09
N LEU A 56 -1.76 4.82 3.10
CA LEU A 56 -1.70 5.49 1.81
C LEU A 56 -2.45 4.64 0.77
N GLY A 57 -3.27 5.29 -0.05
CA GLY A 57 -3.87 4.70 -1.23
C GLY A 57 -3.03 5.02 -2.48
N ALA A 58 -2.15 4.10 -2.88
CA ALA A 58 -1.29 4.27 -4.05
C ALA A 58 -1.95 3.74 -5.33
N CYS A 59 -1.89 4.48 -6.43
CA CYS A 59 -2.50 4.09 -7.69
C CYS A 59 -1.58 4.39 -8.87
N ASN A 60 -1.40 3.42 -9.76
CA ASN A 60 -0.83 3.63 -11.09
C ASN A 60 -2.00 3.67 -12.10
N PRO A 61 -2.26 4.80 -12.78
CA PRO A 61 -3.45 4.99 -13.61
C PRO A 61 -3.48 4.06 -14.84
N GLU A 62 -2.33 3.75 -15.44
CA GLU A 62 -2.25 2.84 -16.60
C GLU A 62 -2.72 1.43 -16.23
N TYR A 63 -2.31 0.96 -15.05
CA TYR A 63 -2.72 -0.35 -14.54
C TYR A 63 -4.16 -0.34 -14.05
N ALA A 64 -4.60 0.75 -13.42
CA ALA A 64 -5.99 0.90 -12.98
C ALA A 64 -6.96 0.81 -14.17
N ASP A 65 -6.68 1.53 -15.26
CA ASP A 65 -7.46 1.47 -16.49
C ASP A 65 -7.49 0.06 -17.10
N LYS A 66 -6.32 -0.60 -17.17
CA LYS A 66 -6.18 -1.99 -17.65
C LYS A 66 -7.05 -2.97 -16.86
N VAL A 67 -6.99 -2.95 -15.52
CA VAL A 67 -7.78 -3.89 -14.70
C VAL A 67 -9.28 -3.56 -14.70
N LEU A 68 -9.65 -2.28 -14.71
CA LEU A 68 -11.05 -1.86 -14.78
C LEU A 68 -11.70 -2.25 -16.12
N SER A 69 -10.93 -2.24 -17.21
CA SER A 69 -11.39 -2.69 -18.52
C SER A 69 -11.64 -4.21 -18.59
N ILE A 70 -10.95 -4.98 -17.75
CA ILE A 70 -11.09 -6.45 -17.67
C ILE A 70 -12.22 -6.84 -16.71
N GLU A 71 -12.27 -6.20 -15.54
CA GLU A 71 -13.23 -6.48 -14.48
C GLU A 71 -13.64 -5.15 -13.83
N PRO A 72 -14.74 -4.51 -14.25
CA PRO A 72 -15.14 -3.20 -13.72
C PRO A 72 -15.35 -3.19 -12.20
N THR A 73 -15.76 -4.31 -11.60
CA THR A 73 -15.98 -4.40 -10.15
C THR A 73 -14.69 -4.47 -9.33
N ILE A 74 -13.52 -4.58 -10.00
CA ILE A 74 -12.20 -4.55 -9.35
C ILE A 74 -11.93 -3.23 -8.63
N SER A 75 -12.70 -2.18 -8.91
CA SER A 75 -12.64 -0.90 -8.19
C SER A 75 -12.79 -1.05 -6.67
N THR A 76 -13.44 -2.13 -6.20
CA THR A 76 -13.56 -2.47 -4.78
C THR A 76 -12.23 -2.86 -4.11
N MET A 77 -11.20 -3.18 -4.90
CA MET A 77 -9.85 -3.51 -4.46
C MET A 77 -8.82 -2.40 -4.75
N LEU A 78 -9.27 -1.27 -5.27
CA LEU A 78 -8.42 -0.10 -5.56
C LEU A 78 -8.65 0.99 -4.48
N PRO A 79 -7.63 1.81 -4.17
CA PRO A 79 -6.24 1.76 -4.64
C PRO A 79 -5.39 0.69 -3.92
N CYS A 80 -4.12 0.55 -4.32
CA CYS A 80 -3.17 -0.33 -3.62
C CYS A 80 -2.82 0.27 -2.25
N ASN A 81 -3.20 -0.42 -1.17
CA ASN A 81 -2.89 0.05 0.18
C ASN A 81 -1.40 -0.11 0.50
N VAL A 82 -0.81 0.97 1.03
CA VAL A 82 0.54 1.01 1.61
C VAL A 82 0.41 1.55 3.04
N THR A 83 0.84 0.78 4.02
CA THR A 83 0.74 1.14 5.44
C THR A 83 2.12 1.45 5.99
N LEU A 84 2.20 2.47 6.85
CA LEU A 84 3.38 2.75 7.67
C LEU A 84 2.91 2.77 9.12
N ARG A 85 3.50 1.90 9.95
CA ARG A 85 3.12 1.76 11.35
C ARG A 85 4.35 1.65 12.24
N GLU A 86 4.36 2.45 13.29
CA GLU A 86 5.36 2.36 14.34
C GLU A 86 5.11 1.12 15.22
N LEU A 87 6.19 0.39 15.50
CA LEU A 87 6.22 -0.78 16.36
C LEU A 87 6.60 -0.38 17.79
N SER A 88 6.36 -1.26 18.77
CA SER A 88 6.62 -0.97 20.19
C SER A 88 8.08 -0.70 20.53
N ASN A 89 9.01 -1.09 19.66
CA ASN A 89 10.44 -0.80 19.80
C ASN A 89 10.88 0.51 19.12
N GLY A 90 9.94 1.27 18.54
CA GLY A 90 10.20 2.53 17.83
C GLY A 90 10.58 2.37 16.36
N ASP A 91 10.74 1.14 15.86
CA ASP A 91 10.95 0.89 14.42
C ASP A 91 9.65 1.08 13.63
N ILE A 92 9.77 1.25 12.32
CA ILE A 92 8.61 1.44 11.44
C ILE A 92 8.48 0.26 10.49
N GLU A 93 7.33 -0.38 10.50
CA GLU A 93 6.94 -1.37 9.50
C GLU A 93 6.25 -0.66 8.34
N ILE A 94 6.76 -0.90 7.13
CA ILE A 94 6.08 -0.58 5.88
C ILE A 94 5.49 -1.88 5.35
N ALA A 95 4.19 -1.89 5.06
CA ALA A 95 3.56 -3.04 4.40
C ALA A 95 2.73 -2.59 3.20
N MET A 96 2.94 -3.22 2.06
CA MET A 96 2.20 -2.98 0.82
C MET A 96 1.37 -4.21 0.49
N ILE A 97 0.14 -4.00 0.00
CA ILE A 97 -0.69 -5.09 -0.50
C ILE A 97 0.06 -5.92 -1.56
N ALA A 98 -0.23 -7.21 -1.62
CA ALA A 98 0.25 -8.12 -2.66
C ALA A 98 -0.90 -8.38 -3.65
N PRO A 99 -1.02 -7.61 -4.75
CA PRO A 99 -2.15 -7.71 -5.67
C PRO A 99 -2.36 -9.12 -6.22
N SER A 100 -1.30 -9.89 -6.49
CA SER A 100 -1.46 -11.24 -7.05
C SER A 100 -2.11 -12.22 -6.07
N VAL A 101 -2.03 -11.95 -4.77
CA VAL A 101 -2.73 -12.72 -3.74
C VAL A 101 -4.11 -12.13 -3.47
N ALA A 102 -4.21 -10.81 -3.32
CA ALA A 102 -5.47 -10.13 -2.98
C ALA A 102 -6.53 -10.26 -4.08
N MET A 103 -6.14 -10.09 -5.34
CA MET A 103 -7.03 -10.20 -6.49
C MET A 103 -7.34 -11.66 -6.86
N GLY A 104 -6.61 -12.64 -6.31
CA GLY A 104 -6.92 -14.06 -6.52
C GLY A 104 -8.33 -14.44 -6.05
N ALA A 105 -8.90 -13.72 -5.08
CA ALA A 105 -10.28 -13.92 -4.61
C ALA A 105 -11.34 -13.57 -5.66
N VAL A 106 -10.99 -12.78 -6.68
CA VAL A 106 -11.90 -12.40 -7.78
C VAL A 106 -12.14 -13.59 -8.72
N GLY A 107 -11.19 -14.53 -8.82
CA GLY A 107 -11.33 -15.71 -9.68
C GLY A 107 -11.29 -15.43 -11.18
N ASN A 108 -10.76 -14.28 -11.59
CA ASN A 108 -10.61 -13.90 -13.00
C ASN A 108 -9.14 -13.97 -13.44
N ALA A 109 -8.78 -15.04 -14.17
CA ALA A 109 -7.42 -15.28 -14.62
C ALA A 109 -6.85 -14.17 -15.53
N ALA A 110 -7.71 -13.38 -16.20
CA ALA A 110 -7.25 -12.27 -17.03
C ALA A 110 -6.60 -11.14 -16.21
N LEU A 111 -6.84 -11.07 -14.90
CA LEU A 111 -6.22 -10.09 -14.00
C LEU A 111 -4.81 -10.49 -13.54
N GLU A 112 -4.43 -11.77 -13.64
CA GLU A 112 -3.21 -12.30 -13.03
C GLU A 112 -1.95 -11.58 -13.54
N THR A 113 -1.85 -11.37 -14.85
CA THR A 113 -0.70 -10.68 -15.45
C THR A 113 -0.56 -9.25 -14.90
N ALA A 114 -1.65 -8.47 -14.90
CA ALA A 114 -1.64 -7.10 -14.39
C ALA A 114 -1.35 -7.07 -12.87
N ALA A 115 -1.93 -7.98 -12.10
CA ALA A 115 -1.71 -8.08 -10.67
C ALA A 115 -0.25 -8.42 -10.32
N ASN A 116 0.38 -9.33 -11.08
CA ASN A 116 1.80 -9.66 -10.91
C ASN A 116 2.70 -8.47 -11.27
N GLU A 117 2.46 -7.80 -12.38
CA GLU A 117 3.22 -6.60 -12.80
C GLU A 117 3.14 -5.47 -11.76
N VAL A 118 1.94 -5.19 -11.22
CA VAL A 118 1.76 -4.19 -10.14
C VAL A 118 2.48 -4.63 -8.87
N GLN A 119 2.40 -5.92 -8.52
CA GLN A 119 3.08 -6.46 -7.35
C GLN A 119 4.59 -6.31 -7.43
N GLU A 120 5.19 -6.64 -8.57
CA GLU A 120 6.63 -6.49 -8.79
C GLU A 120 7.08 -5.04 -8.59
N LYS A 121 6.31 -4.08 -9.13
CA LYS A 121 6.59 -2.65 -8.92
C LYS A 121 6.53 -2.25 -7.45
N LEU A 122 5.51 -2.68 -6.70
CA LEU A 122 5.41 -2.40 -5.27
C LEU A 122 6.56 -3.05 -4.47
N ILE A 123 6.99 -4.25 -4.85
CA ILE A 123 8.18 -4.89 -4.27
C ILE A 123 9.45 -4.08 -4.57
N THR A 124 9.60 -3.53 -5.78
CA THR A 124 10.72 -2.64 -6.11
C THR A 124 10.71 -1.39 -5.22
N VAL A 125 9.56 -0.76 -5.00
CA VAL A 125 9.41 0.36 -4.05
C VAL A 125 9.90 -0.05 -2.66
N LEU A 126 9.41 -1.17 -2.15
CA LEU A 126 9.77 -1.67 -0.83
C LEU A 126 11.27 -1.98 -0.68
N ASN A 127 11.91 -2.49 -1.74
CA ASN A 127 13.34 -2.80 -1.75
C ASN A 127 14.21 -1.54 -1.72
N ASN A 128 13.75 -0.45 -2.35
CA ASN A 128 14.50 0.82 -2.44
C ASN A 128 14.38 1.70 -1.19
N ILE A 129 13.45 1.38 -0.29
CA ILE A 129 13.28 2.06 0.99
C ILE A 129 14.32 1.57 2.00
#